data_AF-A0A1F3TUE6-F1
#
_entry.id   AF-A0A1F3TUE6-F1
#
_cell.length_a   1.000
_cell.length_b   1.000
_cell.length_c   1.000
_cell.angle_alpha   90.00
_cell.angle_beta   90.00
_cell.angle_gamma   90.00
#
_symmetry.space_group_name_H-M   'P 1'
#
loop_
_entity.id
_entity.type
_entity.pdbx_description
1 polymer ?
#
loop_
_entity_poly.entity_id
_entity_poly.type
_entity_poly.pdbx_seq_one_letter_code
_entity_poly.pdbx_strand_id
1 'polypeptide(L)'
;MVYQDISRPPQGSQSPLSSKPAILDRALSFFLDYLIFAPVVSFISLLLFYDEIQIWKKTPLGAETVSIFLNLFILFVILFSGLQTVFIYYWKATPGQYYLKLQMQFSKTPGLLLFRIFFRQIGFWISPLFGGIPWLAVLAHPQGQTFYDRMAECRLVTLKTSEKRFGFESEQKYWRSLLATLTLFLGFLFAASFWQNHQQLKNGGIAFEKLQKENHFCAEMKSVPLKERLQMVIALNLVGHIADACVDQEADFVLWKSTESDVKSLAYYAKSITAEDDAEEAIYLKQACVGVDERAWGCQVASAFSDSDRLQEFYQTLNSNTDENFLRSTLRYELGLLLDQGEFRQAHFEKLKSFDDQKIVKKYLISELMLKNSERQNQNRQPASAEKKQSVDRDYAQKLLRDL
;
A
#
# COMPACT_ATOMS: atom_id res chain seq x y z
N MET A 1 -48.24 38.26 19.12
CA MET A 1 -47.21 37.29 19.58
C MET A 1 -45.93 38.09 19.74
N VAL A 2 -45.55 38.45 20.97
CA VAL A 2 -44.36 39.28 21.22
C VAL A 2 -43.15 38.35 21.22
N TYR A 3 -42.22 38.55 20.28
CA TYR A 3 -40.99 37.76 20.22
C TYR A 3 -40.08 38.17 21.38
N GLN A 4 -39.79 37.21 22.27
CA GLN A 4 -38.82 37.40 23.34
C GLN A 4 -37.42 37.57 22.75
N ASP A 5 -36.72 38.59 23.21
CA ASP A 5 -35.37 38.95 22.79
C ASP A 5 -34.39 37.77 23.00
N ILE A 6 -33.83 37.29 21.89
CA ILE A 6 -33.02 36.07 21.78
C ILE A 6 -31.59 36.31 22.31
N SER A 7 -31.21 37.58 22.46
CA SER A 7 -29.83 37.99 22.79
C SER A 7 -29.51 37.95 24.29
N ARG A 8 -30.50 37.84 25.18
CA ARG A 8 -30.29 37.86 26.63
C ARG A 8 -30.47 36.47 27.25
N PRO A 9 -29.45 35.91 27.92
CA PRO A 9 -29.66 34.74 28.76
C PRO A 9 -30.65 35.09 29.88
N PRO A 10 -31.64 34.22 30.19
CA PRO A 10 -32.65 34.52 31.19
C PRO A 10 -31.99 34.70 32.57
N GLN A 11 -31.93 35.94 33.04
CA GLN A 11 -31.50 36.27 34.39
C GLN A 11 -32.64 35.95 35.36
N GLY A 12 -32.47 34.90 36.17
CA GLY A 12 -33.17 34.79 37.45
C GLY A 12 -34.41 33.88 37.54
N SER A 13 -34.77 33.07 36.54
CA SER A 13 -35.83 32.07 36.75
C SER A 13 -35.26 30.79 37.37
N GLN A 14 -35.78 30.43 38.54
CA GLN A 14 -35.71 29.11 39.16
C GLN A 14 -35.53 28.02 38.09
N SER A 15 -34.45 27.24 38.22
CA SER A 15 -33.98 26.20 37.30
C SER A 15 -35.10 25.64 36.42
N PRO A 16 -35.20 26.01 35.12
CA PRO A 16 -36.18 25.40 34.24
C PRO A 16 -35.90 23.90 34.31
N LEU A 17 -36.91 23.12 34.68
CA LEU A 17 -36.82 21.66 34.77
C LEU A 17 -36.16 21.18 33.48
N SER A 18 -34.89 20.79 33.60
CA SER A 18 -34.01 20.36 32.52
C SER A 18 -34.66 19.17 31.83
N SER A 19 -35.47 19.44 30.81
CA SER A 19 -36.26 18.42 30.14
C SER A 19 -35.40 17.75 29.07
N LYS A 20 -35.60 16.43 28.92
CA LYS A 20 -34.94 15.65 27.88
C LYS A 20 -35.42 16.17 26.52
N PRO A 21 -34.51 16.50 25.58
CA PRO A 21 -34.90 16.98 24.26
C PRO A 21 -35.52 15.85 23.43
N ALA A 22 -36.48 16.20 22.56
CA ALA A 22 -37.08 15.26 21.62
C ALA A 22 -36.02 14.66 20.68
N ILE A 23 -36.20 13.39 20.32
CA ILE A 23 -35.26 12.67 19.45
C ILE A 23 -35.20 13.29 18.05
N LEU A 24 -36.37 13.71 17.55
CA LEU A 24 -36.47 14.39 16.26
C LEU A 24 -35.68 15.71 16.26
N ASP A 25 -35.75 16.50 17.33
CA ASP A 25 -34.95 17.74 17.46
C ASP A 25 -33.46 17.45 17.40
N ARG A 26 -32.99 16.35 18.01
CA ARG A 26 -31.58 15.95 17.91
C ARG A 26 -31.19 15.62 16.48
N ALA A 27 -31.99 14.82 15.78
CA ALA A 27 -31.74 14.47 14.39
C ALA A 27 -31.75 15.72 13.50
N LEU A 28 -32.76 16.57 13.63
CA LEU A 28 -32.87 17.83 12.89
C LEU A 28 -31.71 18.78 13.18
N SER A 29 -31.24 18.85 14.43
CA SER A 29 -30.08 19.67 14.78
C SER A 29 -28.82 19.27 14.01
N PHE A 30 -28.63 17.98 13.79
CA PHE A 30 -27.52 17.46 13.01
C PHE A 30 -27.66 17.80 11.52
N PHE A 31 -28.84 17.65 10.93
CA PHE A 31 -29.08 18.03 9.54
C PHE A 31 -28.83 19.53 9.31
N LEU A 32 -29.26 20.38 10.25
CA LEU A 32 -28.99 21.82 10.22
C LEU A 32 -27.50 22.12 10.34
N ASP A 33 -26.79 21.46 11.27
CA ASP A 33 -25.33 21.60 11.39
C ASP A 33 -24.61 21.22 10.09
N TYR A 34 -25.01 20.10 9.48
CA TYR A 34 -24.45 19.66 8.21
C TYR A 34 -24.71 20.68 7.10
N LEU A 35 -25.94 21.19 6.98
CA LEU A 35 -26.30 22.18 5.96
C LEU A 35 -25.52 23.49 6.12
N ILE A 36 -25.24 23.91 7.36
CA ILE A 36 -24.49 25.15 7.66
C ILE A 36 -22.99 24.95 7.45
N PHE A 37 -22.40 23.88 7.98
CA PHE A 37 -20.96 23.70 7.98
C PHE A 37 -20.41 22.98 6.74
N ALA A 38 -21.17 22.09 6.10
CA ALA A 38 -20.65 21.31 4.97
C ALA A 38 -20.16 22.17 3.80
N PRO A 39 -20.82 23.29 3.40
CA PRO A 39 -20.29 24.17 2.36
C PRO A 39 -18.95 24.80 2.74
N VAL A 40 -18.82 25.26 3.99
CA VAL A 40 -17.60 25.91 4.51
C VAL A 40 -16.45 24.90 4.59
N VAL A 41 -16.70 23.74 5.18
CA VAL A 41 -15.69 22.68 5.32
C VAL A 41 -15.29 22.15 3.95
N SER A 42 -16.26 21.90 3.05
CA SER A 42 -15.97 21.46 1.68
C SER A 42 -15.11 22.47 0.94
N PHE A 43 -15.42 23.77 1.04
CA PHE A 43 -14.61 24.81 0.41
C PHE A 43 -13.16 24.81 0.92
N ILE A 44 -12.95 24.72 2.24
CA ILE A 44 -11.60 24.64 2.83
C ILE A 44 -10.88 23.37 2.38
N SER A 45 -11.56 22.21 2.39
CA SER A 45 -10.97 20.95 1.93
C SER A 45 -10.56 21.00 0.46
N LEU A 46 -11.39 21.59 -0.41
CA LEU A 46 -11.08 21.77 -1.83
C LEU A 46 -9.85 22.67 -2.04
N LEU A 47 -9.68 23.71 -1.21
CA LEU A 47 -8.52 24.60 -1.28
C LEU A 47 -7.23 23.91 -0.83
N LEU A 48 -7.30 23.12 0.25
CA LEU A 48 -6.13 22.42 0.79
C LEU A 48 -5.70 21.24 -0.08
N PHE A 49 -6.65 20.57 -0.73
CA PHE A 49 -6.41 19.35 -1.51
C PHE A 49 -6.66 19.55 -3.01
N TYR A 50 -6.40 20.76 -3.52
CA TYR A 50 -6.67 21.10 -4.92
C TYR A 50 -5.91 20.17 -5.88
N ASP A 51 -4.64 19.90 -5.58
CA ASP A 51 -3.77 19.09 -6.43
C ASP A 51 -4.18 17.61 -6.43
N GLU A 52 -4.54 17.02 -5.29
CA GLU A 52 -5.04 15.64 -5.24
C GLU A 52 -6.35 15.49 -6.01
N ILE A 53 -7.21 16.50 -6.01
CA ILE A 53 -8.44 16.49 -6.80
C ILE A 53 -8.13 16.56 -8.30
N GLN A 54 -7.09 17.28 -8.71
CA GLN A 54 -6.65 17.28 -10.10
C GLN A 54 -6.08 15.93 -10.52
N ILE A 55 -5.36 15.24 -9.63
CA ILE A 55 -4.89 13.87 -9.84
C ILE A 55 -6.10 12.94 -10.02
N TRP A 56 -7.06 12.97 -9.10
CA TRP A 56 -8.28 12.17 -9.18
C TRP A 56 -9.06 12.38 -10.48
N LYS A 57 -9.17 13.63 -10.97
CA LYS A 57 -9.82 13.93 -12.25
C LYS A 57 -9.13 13.29 -13.45
N LYS A 58 -7.80 13.13 -13.40
CA LYS A 58 -7.01 12.51 -14.47
C LYS A 58 -7.06 10.99 -14.41
N THR A 59 -7.09 10.40 -13.21
CA THR A 59 -7.00 8.95 -12.99
C THR A 59 -8.07 8.42 -12.03
N PRO A 60 -9.37 8.50 -12.38
CA PRO A 60 -10.47 8.23 -11.44
C PRO A 60 -10.53 6.78 -10.93
N LEU A 61 -9.99 5.82 -11.67
CA LEU A 61 -10.00 4.38 -11.33
C LEU A 61 -8.67 3.88 -10.72
N GLY A 62 -7.72 4.77 -10.44
CA GLY A 62 -6.44 4.38 -9.82
C GLY A 62 -6.61 3.92 -8.37
N ALA A 63 -5.70 3.06 -7.89
CA ALA A 63 -5.64 2.68 -6.47
C ALA A 63 -5.45 3.91 -5.54
N GLU A 64 -4.78 4.94 -6.05
CA GLU A 64 -4.56 6.23 -5.39
C GLU A 64 -5.87 6.95 -5.03
N THR A 65 -6.94 6.76 -5.82
CA THR A 65 -8.25 7.37 -5.59
C THR A 65 -8.80 7.06 -4.20
N VAL A 66 -8.63 5.81 -3.72
CA VAL A 66 -9.10 5.40 -2.39
C VAL A 66 -8.38 6.17 -1.30
N SER A 67 -7.07 6.34 -1.44
CA SER A 67 -6.22 7.09 -0.50
C SER A 67 -6.61 8.57 -0.47
N ILE A 68 -6.82 9.18 -1.64
CA ILE A 68 -7.26 10.58 -1.77
C ILE A 68 -8.61 10.79 -1.06
N PHE A 69 -9.61 9.94 -1.33
CA PHE A 69 -10.91 10.05 -0.68
C PHE A 69 -10.85 9.82 0.83
N LEU A 70 -10.01 8.90 1.30
CA LEU A 70 -9.80 8.66 2.72
C LEU A 70 -9.21 9.90 3.41
N ASN A 71 -8.18 10.50 2.81
CA ASN A 71 -7.54 11.71 3.33
C ASN A 71 -8.51 12.90 3.35
N LEU A 72 -9.27 13.11 2.26
CA LEU A 72 -10.31 14.14 2.19
C LEU A 72 -11.39 13.93 3.26
N PHE A 73 -11.83 12.70 3.47
CA PHE A 73 -12.82 12.37 4.50
C PHE A 73 -12.27 12.60 5.91
N ILE A 74 -11.04 12.20 6.21
CA ILE A 74 -10.38 12.44 7.51
C ILE A 74 -10.28 13.95 7.76
N LEU A 75 -9.81 14.73 6.79
CA LEU A 75 -9.72 16.17 6.92
C LEU A 75 -11.12 16.79 7.16
N PHE A 76 -12.12 16.36 6.39
CA PHE A 76 -13.50 16.83 6.55
C PHE A 76 -13.99 16.59 7.99
N VAL A 77 -13.78 15.39 8.54
CA VAL A 77 -14.15 15.04 9.91
C VAL A 77 -13.42 15.93 10.93
N ILE A 78 -12.13 16.17 10.76
CA ILE A 78 -11.32 17.01 11.67
C ILE A 78 -11.82 18.46 11.64
N LEU A 79 -11.97 19.06 10.46
CA LEU A 79 -12.40 20.44 10.30
C LEU A 79 -13.83 20.65 10.81
N PHE A 80 -14.75 19.76 10.43
CA PHE A 80 -16.14 19.82 10.89
C PHE A 80 -16.23 19.68 12.42
N SER A 81 -15.49 18.74 13.01
CA SER A 81 -15.41 18.55 14.46
C SER A 81 -14.78 19.76 15.16
N GLY A 82 -13.75 20.37 14.57
CA GLY A 82 -13.11 21.58 15.07
C GLY A 82 -14.07 22.76 15.12
N LEU A 83 -14.79 23.04 14.03
CA LEU A 83 -15.79 24.11 13.97
C LEU A 83 -16.91 23.89 14.98
N GLN A 84 -17.49 22.68 15.04
CA GLN A 84 -18.49 22.36 16.06
C GLN A 84 -17.96 22.53 17.49
N THR A 85 -16.70 22.17 17.72
CA THR A 85 -16.05 22.32 19.03
C THR A 85 -15.97 23.78 19.45
N VAL A 86 -15.55 24.66 18.55
CA VAL A 86 -15.52 26.11 18.78
C VAL A 86 -16.92 26.63 19.13
N PHE A 87 -17.94 26.23 18.36
CA PHE A 87 -19.31 26.66 18.63
C PHE A 87 -19.83 26.19 20.00
N ILE A 88 -19.60 24.93 20.35
CA ILE A 88 -20.03 24.40 21.64
C ILE A 88 -19.24 25.03 22.79
N TYR A 89 -17.96 25.35 22.60
CA TYR A 89 -17.15 25.96 23.64
C TYR A 89 -17.73 27.32 24.07
N TYR A 90 -18.02 28.19 23.10
CA TYR A 90 -18.51 29.56 23.33
C TYR A 90 -20.02 29.63 23.57
N TRP A 91 -20.84 28.98 22.74
CA TRP A 91 -22.31 29.08 22.80
C TRP A 91 -22.99 27.93 23.54
N LYS A 92 -22.23 26.93 23.99
CA LYS A 92 -22.75 25.69 24.61
C LYS A 92 -23.74 24.93 23.71
N ALA A 93 -23.72 25.16 22.40
CA ALA A 93 -24.54 24.49 21.42
C ALA A 93 -23.84 24.54 20.06
N THR A 94 -24.12 23.57 19.18
CA THR A 94 -23.83 23.72 17.75
C THR A 94 -24.86 24.66 17.10
N PRO A 95 -24.62 25.22 15.91
CA PRO A 95 -25.59 26.12 15.27
C PRO A 95 -27.00 25.54 15.14
N GLY A 96 -27.13 24.31 14.65
CA GLY A 96 -28.41 23.61 14.52
C GLY A 96 -29.08 23.35 15.87
N GLN A 97 -28.30 23.03 16.90
CA GLN A 97 -28.81 22.92 18.27
C GLN A 97 -29.28 24.27 18.81
N TYR A 98 -28.53 25.33 18.54
CA TYR A 98 -28.87 26.68 18.94
C TYR A 98 -30.21 27.12 18.32
N TYR A 99 -30.42 26.89 17.02
CA TYR A 99 -31.69 27.15 16.34
C TYR A 99 -32.88 26.38 16.95
N LEU A 100 -32.65 25.13 17.36
CA LEU A 100 -33.68 24.29 17.98
C LEU A 100 -33.80 24.48 19.50
N LYS A 101 -33.10 25.48 20.07
CA LYS A 101 -33.10 25.80 21.50
C LYS A 101 -32.62 24.61 22.36
N LEU A 102 -31.64 23.87 21.85
CA LEU A 102 -30.94 22.80 22.55
C LEU A 102 -29.61 23.33 23.09
N GLN A 103 -29.23 22.89 24.29
CA GLN A 103 -27.99 23.29 24.92
C GLN A 103 -27.26 22.10 25.53
N MET A 104 -25.93 22.09 25.43
CA MET A 104 -25.08 21.12 26.10
C MET A 104 -24.72 21.62 27.49
N GLN A 105 -24.89 20.74 28.47
CA GLN A 105 -24.43 20.94 29.84
C GLN A 105 -23.36 19.90 30.17
N PHE A 106 -22.20 20.37 30.60
CA PHE A 106 -21.07 19.53 30.98
C PHE A 106 -21.06 19.33 32.49
N SER A 107 -20.62 18.13 32.92
CA SER A 107 -20.34 17.87 34.33
C SER A 107 -19.28 18.86 34.85
N LYS A 108 -19.35 19.24 36.13
CA LYS A 108 -18.41 20.18 36.77
C LYS A 108 -17.02 19.57 37.05
N THR A 109 -16.69 18.45 36.44
CA THR A 109 -15.42 17.75 36.67
C THR A 109 -14.25 18.60 36.14
N PRO A 110 -13.17 18.82 36.93
CA PRO A 110 -12.01 19.58 36.48
C PRO A 110 -11.33 18.81 35.33
N GLY A 111 -11.31 19.41 34.15
CA GLY A 111 -10.73 18.81 32.95
C GLY A 111 -10.73 19.78 31.79
N LEU A 112 -9.94 19.47 30.76
CA LEU A 112 -9.85 20.28 29.56
C LEU A 112 -11.16 20.18 28.76
N LEU A 113 -12.06 21.14 28.98
CA LEU A 113 -13.39 21.17 28.38
C LEU A 113 -13.35 21.06 26.85
N LEU A 114 -12.39 21.73 26.21
CA LEU A 114 -12.24 21.74 24.75
C LEU A 114 -11.95 20.33 24.20
N PHE A 115 -11.04 19.57 24.83
CA PHE A 115 -10.75 18.20 24.43
C PHE A 115 -11.96 17.28 24.59
N ARG A 116 -12.73 17.43 25.68
CA ARG A 116 -13.96 16.64 25.88
C ARG A 116 -14.99 16.91 24.78
N ILE A 117 -15.17 18.19 24.42
CA ILE A 117 -16.06 18.58 23.32
C ILE A 117 -15.56 18.01 21.99
N PHE A 118 -14.25 18.06 21.75
CA PHE A 118 -13.64 17.54 20.52
C PHE A 118 -13.81 16.03 20.38
N PHE A 119 -13.47 15.27 21.43
CA PHE A 119 -13.68 13.83 21.46
C PHE A 119 -15.15 13.46 21.33
N ARG A 120 -16.08 14.26 21.88
CA ARG A 120 -17.51 14.09 21.64
C ARG A 120 -17.85 14.13 20.14
N GLN A 121 -17.29 15.08 19.38
CA GLN A 121 -17.55 15.17 17.95
C GLN A 121 -16.92 14.00 17.18
N ILE A 122 -15.72 13.56 17.54
CA ILE A 122 -15.13 12.35 16.96
C ILE A 122 -16.02 11.13 17.25
N GLY A 123 -16.49 10.98 18.49
CA GLY A 123 -17.41 9.91 18.88
C GLY A 123 -18.74 9.98 18.13
N PHE A 124 -19.19 11.17 17.75
CA PHE A 124 -20.34 11.34 16.86
C PHE A 124 -20.05 10.76 15.47
N TRP A 125 -18.91 11.08 14.85
CA TRP A 125 -18.49 10.55 13.54
C TRP A 125 -18.23 9.04 13.51
N ILE A 126 -17.97 8.43 14.68
CA ILE A 126 -17.93 6.98 14.82
C ILE A 126 -19.33 6.37 14.65
N SER A 127 -20.41 7.11 14.95
CA SER A 127 -21.77 6.55 14.92
C SER A 127 -22.17 5.98 13.55
N PRO A 128 -21.97 6.69 12.42
CA PRO A 128 -22.22 6.12 11.08
C PRO A 128 -21.41 4.86 10.77
N LEU A 129 -20.15 4.75 11.24
CA LEU A 129 -19.31 3.55 11.01
C LEU A 129 -19.91 2.30 11.66
N PHE A 130 -20.64 2.48 12.76
CA PHE A 130 -21.34 1.42 13.47
C PHE A 130 -22.85 1.41 13.16
N GLY A 131 -23.25 1.83 11.95
CA GLY A 131 -24.64 1.79 11.48
C GLY A 131 -25.61 2.66 12.28
N GLY A 132 -25.11 3.71 12.96
CA GLY A 132 -25.91 4.61 13.79
C GLY A 132 -26.21 4.10 15.20
N ILE A 133 -25.72 2.91 15.59
CA ILE A 133 -25.96 2.33 16.92
C ILE A 133 -25.56 3.28 18.06
N PRO A 134 -24.37 3.93 18.03
CA PRO A 134 -23.97 4.82 19.12
C PRO A 134 -24.91 6.04 19.29
N TRP A 135 -25.56 6.48 18.22
CA TRP A 135 -26.59 7.53 18.26
C TRP A 135 -27.92 6.99 18.82
N LEU A 136 -28.36 5.81 18.37
CA LEU A 136 -29.59 5.15 18.84
C LEU A 136 -29.58 4.87 20.35
N ALA A 137 -28.41 4.82 20.99
CA ALA A 137 -28.26 4.72 22.44
C ALA A 137 -29.10 5.75 23.23
N VAL A 138 -29.49 6.88 22.62
CA VAL A 138 -30.43 7.85 23.20
C VAL A 138 -31.77 7.22 23.62
N LEU A 139 -32.27 6.24 22.86
CA LEU A 139 -33.55 5.56 23.10
C LEU A 139 -33.51 4.63 24.33
N ALA A 140 -32.34 4.04 24.62
CA ALA A 140 -32.17 3.12 25.72
C ALA A 140 -31.69 3.78 27.03
N HIS A 141 -31.13 5.00 26.97
CA HIS A 141 -30.57 5.64 28.16
C HIS A 141 -31.64 6.40 28.97
N PRO A 142 -31.71 6.24 30.31
CA PRO A 142 -32.75 6.90 31.12
C PRO A 142 -32.72 8.42 31.00
N GLN A 143 -31.53 9.01 30.85
CA GLN A 143 -31.36 10.46 30.69
C GLN A 143 -31.38 10.91 29.22
N GLY A 144 -31.60 9.98 28.28
CA GLY A 144 -31.48 10.25 26.84
C GLY A 144 -30.08 10.71 26.47
N GLN A 145 -29.02 10.07 26.96
CA GLN A 145 -27.66 10.39 26.52
C GLN A 145 -27.26 9.44 25.40
N THR A 146 -26.62 9.96 24.36
CA THR A 146 -26.01 9.13 23.33
C THR A 146 -24.71 8.51 23.85
N PHE A 147 -24.10 7.61 23.08
CA PHE A 147 -22.80 7.03 23.46
C PHE A 147 -21.71 8.10 23.62
N TYR A 148 -21.57 8.99 22.65
CA TYR A 148 -20.53 10.03 22.67
C TYR A 148 -20.84 11.14 23.68
N ASP A 149 -22.11 11.40 24.02
CA ASP A 149 -22.45 12.30 25.12
C ASP A 149 -21.96 11.75 26.47
N ARG A 150 -22.04 10.43 26.68
CA ARG A 150 -21.52 9.75 27.89
C ARG A 150 -20.00 9.79 27.95
N MET A 151 -19.33 9.53 26.83
CA MET A 151 -17.86 9.61 26.73
C MET A 151 -17.34 11.01 27.11
N ALA A 152 -18.10 12.06 26.76
CA ALA A 152 -17.74 13.45 27.05
C ALA A 152 -18.32 13.98 28.39
N GLU A 153 -18.97 13.13 29.20
CA GLU A 153 -19.65 13.51 30.44
C GLU A 153 -20.58 14.72 30.29
N CYS A 154 -21.31 14.76 29.18
CA CYS A 154 -22.20 15.87 28.84
C CYS A 154 -23.65 15.39 28.71
N ARG A 155 -24.58 16.33 28.83
CA ARG A 155 -26.01 16.10 28.59
C ARG A 155 -26.56 17.18 27.68
N LEU A 156 -27.37 16.78 26.72
CA LEU A 156 -28.12 17.70 25.89
C LEU A 156 -29.48 17.95 26.54
N VAL A 157 -29.82 19.22 26.75
CA VAL A 157 -31.07 19.67 27.36
C VAL A 157 -31.83 20.54 26.37
N THR A 158 -33.17 20.52 26.42
CA THR A 158 -33.99 21.48 25.66
C THR A 158 -34.38 22.67 26.54
N LEU A 159 -34.38 23.86 25.95
CA LEU A 159 -34.89 25.09 26.56
C LEU A 159 -36.36 25.34 26.20
N LYS A 160 -37.00 24.44 25.43
CA LYS A 160 -38.43 24.53 25.08
C LYS A 160 -39.30 24.20 26.30
N THR A 161 -40.27 25.05 26.59
CA THR A 161 -41.04 25.03 27.85
C THR A 161 -42.14 23.96 27.93
N SER A 162 -42.54 23.35 26.81
CA SER A 162 -43.54 22.28 26.82
C SER A 162 -43.54 21.57 25.47
N GLU A 163 -42.95 20.38 25.42
CA GLU A 163 -43.24 19.42 24.36
C GLU A 163 -43.94 18.22 24.99
N LYS A 164 -45.05 17.80 24.38
CA LYS A 164 -45.69 16.53 24.69
C LYS A 164 -44.65 15.43 24.49
N ARG A 165 -44.20 14.84 25.59
CA ARG A 165 -43.28 13.70 25.54
C ARG A 165 -44.03 12.53 24.92
N PHE A 166 -43.52 11.98 23.83
CA PHE A 166 -43.95 10.66 23.38
C PHE A 166 -43.57 9.65 24.48
N GLY A 167 -44.52 8.80 24.87
CA GLY A 167 -44.46 7.89 26.03
C GLY A 167 -43.50 6.71 25.89
N PHE A 168 -42.27 6.94 25.43
CA PHE A 168 -41.25 5.90 25.22
C PHE A 168 -40.67 5.31 26.52
N GLU A 169 -41.06 5.82 27.70
CA GLU A 169 -40.49 5.36 28.98
C GLU A 169 -40.82 3.88 29.27
N SER A 170 -41.99 3.41 28.83
CA SER A 170 -42.35 1.97 28.93
C SER A 170 -41.50 1.09 27.99
N GLU A 171 -41.14 1.62 26.82
CA GLU A 171 -40.45 0.88 25.76
C GLU A 171 -38.94 0.80 25.93
N GLN A 172 -38.38 1.56 26.88
CA GLN A 172 -36.93 1.71 27.07
C GLN A 172 -36.22 0.36 27.31
N LYS A 173 -36.89 -0.58 27.99
CA LYS A 173 -36.36 -1.93 28.23
C LYS A 173 -36.14 -2.69 26.91
N TYR A 174 -37.07 -2.58 25.97
CA TYR A 174 -36.97 -3.22 24.65
C TYR A 174 -35.86 -2.59 23.83
N TRP A 175 -35.76 -1.26 23.81
CA TRP A 175 -34.67 -0.55 23.13
C TRP A 175 -33.29 -0.91 23.67
N ARG A 176 -33.16 -1.07 24.99
CA ARG A 176 -31.89 -1.49 25.61
C ARG A 176 -31.50 -2.91 25.19
N SER A 177 -32.47 -3.84 25.18
CA SER A 177 -32.25 -5.21 24.72
C SER A 177 -31.85 -5.23 23.23
N LEU A 178 -32.62 -4.53 22.38
CA LEU A 178 -32.36 -4.43 20.94
C LEU A 178 -30.96 -3.88 20.65
N LEU A 179 -30.56 -2.79 21.32
CA LEU A 179 -29.23 -2.20 21.13
C LEU A 179 -28.11 -3.13 21.60
N ALA A 180 -28.30 -3.86 22.71
CA ALA A 180 -27.33 -4.85 23.15
C ALA A 180 -27.17 -5.97 22.13
N THR A 181 -28.28 -6.51 21.60
CA THR A 181 -28.27 -7.54 20.55
C THR A 181 -27.60 -7.04 19.27
N LEU A 182 -27.95 -5.84 18.80
CA LEU A 182 -27.34 -5.24 17.60
C LEU A 182 -25.83 -5.00 17.79
N THR A 183 -25.42 -4.52 18.96
CA THR A 183 -24.00 -4.29 19.27
C THR A 183 -23.22 -5.61 19.29
N LEU A 184 -23.76 -6.65 19.91
CA LEU A 184 -23.15 -7.99 19.92
C LEU A 184 -23.07 -8.59 18.52
N PHE A 185 -24.14 -8.44 17.72
CA PHE A 185 -24.17 -8.92 16.35
C PHE A 185 -23.13 -8.23 15.46
N LEU A 186 -23.06 -6.90 15.47
CA LEU A 186 -22.03 -6.17 14.72
C LEU A 186 -20.62 -6.47 15.24
N GLY A 187 -20.45 -6.59 16.56
CA GLY A 187 -19.17 -6.98 17.16
C GLY A 187 -18.71 -8.37 16.68
N PHE A 188 -19.63 -9.32 16.59
CA PHE A 188 -19.36 -10.65 16.03
C PHE A 188 -18.98 -10.59 14.55
N LEU A 189 -19.72 -9.83 13.72
CA LEU A 189 -19.38 -9.66 12.30
C LEU A 189 -18.00 -9.03 12.12
N PHE A 190 -17.66 -8.02 12.92
CA PHE A 190 -16.35 -7.38 12.88
C PHE A 190 -15.24 -8.36 13.27
N ALA A 191 -15.43 -9.13 14.35
CA ALA A 191 -14.48 -10.14 14.79
C ALA A 191 -14.30 -11.26 13.74
N ALA A 192 -15.38 -11.73 13.13
CA ALA A 192 -15.35 -12.72 12.06
C ALA A 192 -14.63 -12.20 10.82
N SER A 193 -14.90 -10.95 10.40
CA SER A 193 -14.21 -10.31 9.27
C SER A 193 -12.73 -10.11 9.56
N PHE A 194 -12.37 -9.64 10.76
CA PHE A 194 -10.99 -9.49 11.18
C PHE A 194 -10.27 -10.85 11.19
N TRP A 195 -10.90 -11.89 11.72
CA TRP A 195 -10.36 -13.25 11.71
C TRP A 195 -10.15 -13.77 10.29
N GLN A 196 -11.12 -13.57 9.39
CA GLN A 196 -11.00 -13.97 7.99
C GLN A 196 -9.85 -13.24 7.29
N ASN A 197 -9.75 -11.92 7.46
CA ASN A 197 -8.65 -11.12 6.91
C ASN A 197 -7.29 -11.56 7.47
N HIS A 198 -7.22 -11.83 8.77
CA HIS A 198 -6.00 -12.33 9.42
C HIS A 198 -5.59 -13.70 8.88
N GLN A 199 -6.55 -14.61 8.67
CA GLN A 199 -6.30 -15.92 8.06
C GLN A 199 -5.86 -15.77 6.59
N GLN A 200 -6.44 -14.84 5.84
CA GLN A 200 -5.98 -14.54 4.47
C GLN A 200 -4.54 -14.01 4.44
N LEU A 201 -4.18 -13.13 5.38
CA LEU A 201 -2.82 -12.61 5.53
C LEU A 201 -1.84 -13.72 5.93
N LYS A 202 -2.20 -14.56 6.90
CA LYS A 202 -1.37 -15.69 7.36
C LYS A 202 -1.20 -16.78 6.31
N ASN A 203 -2.27 -17.12 5.60
CA ASN A 203 -2.24 -18.22 4.63
C ASN A 203 -1.64 -17.82 3.28
N GLY A 204 -1.30 -16.54 3.07
CA GLY A 204 -0.14 -16.05 2.30
C GLY A 204 0.01 -16.40 0.81
N GLY A 205 -0.72 -17.39 0.28
CA GLY A 205 -0.73 -17.80 -1.13
C GLY A 205 -1.53 -16.86 -2.02
N ILE A 206 -2.37 -16.00 -1.42
CA ILE A 206 -3.16 -15.01 -2.16
C ILE A 206 -2.26 -13.87 -2.68
N ALA A 207 -1.06 -13.66 -2.13
CA ALA A 207 -0.14 -12.64 -2.64
C ALA A 207 0.38 -12.98 -4.04
N PHE A 208 0.77 -14.23 -4.33
CA PHE A 208 1.37 -14.55 -5.63
C PHE A 208 0.35 -14.51 -6.77
N GLU A 209 -0.80 -15.18 -6.65
CA GLU A 209 -1.84 -15.14 -7.69
C GLU A 209 -2.41 -13.74 -7.89
N LYS A 210 -2.51 -12.94 -6.82
CA LYS A 210 -2.97 -11.56 -6.92
C LYS A 210 -1.93 -10.66 -7.57
N LEU A 211 -0.65 -10.76 -7.17
CA LEU A 211 0.47 -10.03 -7.81
C LEU A 211 0.66 -10.47 -9.29
N GLN A 212 0.41 -11.75 -9.60
CA GLN A 212 0.41 -12.26 -10.97
C GLN A 212 -0.77 -11.77 -11.79
N LYS A 213 -1.96 -11.63 -11.19
CA LYS A 213 -3.13 -11.01 -11.84
C LYS A 213 -2.98 -9.48 -11.99
N GLU A 214 -2.23 -8.85 -11.09
CA GLU A 214 -1.97 -7.41 -11.07
C GLU A 214 -0.75 -7.01 -11.93
N ASN A 215 -0.15 -7.93 -12.70
CA ASN A 215 1.03 -7.70 -13.55
C ASN A 215 2.26 -7.15 -12.80
N HIS A 216 2.42 -7.48 -11.52
CA HIS A 216 3.60 -7.10 -10.73
C HIS A 216 4.86 -7.92 -11.04
N PHE A 217 4.77 -8.84 -11.99
CA PHE A 217 5.86 -9.72 -12.41
C PHE A 217 6.23 -9.45 -13.86
N CYS A 218 7.49 -9.70 -14.21
CA CYS A 218 7.94 -9.57 -15.58
C CYS A 218 7.17 -10.51 -16.51
N ALA A 219 6.51 -9.93 -17.52
CA ALA A 219 5.73 -10.69 -18.49
C ALA A 219 6.62 -11.68 -19.26
N GLU A 220 7.89 -11.31 -19.47
CA GLU A 220 8.94 -12.07 -20.11
C GLU A 220 9.25 -13.40 -19.40
N MET A 221 8.99 -13.46 -18.09
CA MET A 221 9.41 -14.58 -17.22
C MET A 221 8.27 -15.53 -16.86
N LYS A 222 7.12 -15.40 -17.54
CA LYS A 222 5.91 -16.21 -17.29
C LYS A 222 6.15 -17.72 -17.41
N SER A 223 7.10 -18.14 -18.24
CA SER A 223 7.41 -19.56 -18.48
C SER A 223 8.46 -20.14 -17.54
N VAL A 224 9.11 -19.32 -16.70
CA VAL A 224 10.24 -19.75 -15.88
C VAL A 224 9.77 -20.12 -14.46
N PRO A 225 10.17 -21.27 -13.89
CA PRO A 225 9.81 -21.66 -12.53
C PRO A 225 10.27 -20.65 -11.48
N LEU A 226 9.42 -20.38 -10.47
CA LEU A 226 9.67 -19.32 -9.47
C LEU A 226 11.06 -19.38 -8.82
N LYS A 227 11.58 -20.58 -8.57
CA LYS A 227 12.89 -20.78 -7.93
C LYS A 227 14.06 -20.30 -8.80
N GLU A 228 13.90 -20.30 -10.11
CA GLU A 228 14.95 -19.98 -11.09
C GLU A 228 14.78 -18.57 -11.68
N ARG A 229 13.60 -17.95 -11.48
CA ARG A 229 13.25 -16.65 -12.08
C ARG A 229 14.25 -15.55 -11.77
N LEU A 230 14.62 -15.37 -10.50
CA LEU A 230 15.56 -14.30 -10.11
C LEU A 230 16.92 -14.47 -10.81
N GLN A 231 17.47 -15.68 -10.80
CA GLN A 231 18.75 -15.97 -11.47
C GLN A 231 18.67 -15.69 -12.97
N MET A 232 17.57 -16.11 -13.60
CA MET A 232 17.33 -15.90 -15.03
C MET A 232 17.18 -14.41 -15.38
N VAL A 233 16.47 -13.64 -14.56
CA VAL A 233 16.28 -12.19 -14.79
C VAL A 233 17.58 -11.43 -14.66
N ILE A 234 18.37 -11.71 -13.61
CA ILE A 234 19.70 -11.12 -13.45
C ILE A 234 20.56 -11.42 -14.69
N ALA A 235 20.63 -12.69 -15.09
CA ALA A 235 21.44 -13.11 -16.22
C ALA A 235 21.04 -12.39 -17.52
N LEU A 236 19.75 -12.31 -17.81
CA LEU A 236 19.22 -11.67 -19.01
C LEU A 236 19.32 -10.15 -18.99
N ASN A 237 19.32 -9.53 -17.82
CA ASN A 237 19.57 -8.10 -17.66
C ASN A 237 21.04 -7.76 -17.90
N LEU A 238 21.98 -8.57 -17.38
CA LEU A 238 23.42 -8.39 -17.64
C LEU A 238 23.75 -8.38 -19.14
N VAL A 239 23.00 -9.12 -19.95
CA VAL A 239 23.15 -9.18 -21.41
C VAL A 239 22.20 -8.23 -22.17
N GLY A 240 21.47 -7.36 -21.47
CA GLY A 240 20.62 -6.32 -22.05
C GLY A 240 19.32 -6.81 -22.71
N HIS A 241 18.87 -8.04 -22.41
CA HIS A 241 17.61 -8.61 -22.94
C HIS A 241 16.39 -8.34 -22.06
N ILE A 242 16.60 -7.88 -20.82
CA ILE A 242 15.55 -7.51 -19.86
C ILE A 242 15.86 -6.14 -19.27
N ALA A 243 14.82 -5.32 -19.08
CA ALA A 243 14.91 -4.00 -18.47
C ALA A 243 15.12 -4.04 -16.94
N ASP A 244 15.79 -3.04 -16.40
CA ASP A 244 16.13 -2.93 -14.98
C ASP A 244 14.88 -2.98 -14.07
N ALA A 245 13.80 -2.32 -14.48
CA ALA A 245 12.52 -2.34 -13.76
C ALA A 245 11.95 -3.75 -13.55
N CYS A 246 12.25 -4.70 -14.44
CA CYS A 246 11.85 -6.09 -14.26
C CYS A 246 12.70 -6.78 -13.20
N VAL A 247 14.01 -6.56 -13.20
CA VAL A 247 14.93 -7.10 -12.18
C VAL A 247 14.55 -6.62 -10.80
N ASP A 248 14.26 -5.32 -10.67
CA ASP A 248 13.84 -4.71 -9.41
C ASP A 248 12.58 -5.37 -8.85
N GLN A 249 11.57 -5.58 -9.69
CA GLN A 249 10.29 -6.19 -9.27
C GLN A 249 10.49 -7.63 -8.76
N GLU A 250 11.29 -8.44 -9.46
CA GLU A 250 11.58 -9.81 -9.01
C GLU A 250 12.45 -9.83 -7.75
N ALA A 251 13.41 -8.91 -7.63
CA ALA A 251 14.24 -8.77 -6.45
C ALA A 251 13.42 -8.38 -5.21
N ASP A 252 12.56 -7.37 -5.33
CA ASP A 252 11.67 -6.93 -4.24
C ASP A 252 10.73 -8.06 -3.79
N PHE A 253 10.16 -8.80 -4.76
CA PHE A 253 9.34 -9.96 -4.46
C PHE A 253 10.10 -11.00 -3.62
N VAL A 254 11.34 -11.33 -4.02
CA VAL A 254 12.18 -12.29 -3.30
C VAL A 254 12.56 -11.77 -1.91
N LEU A 255 12.93 -10.50 -1.78
CA LEU A 255 13.28 -9.89 -0.50
C LEU A 255 12.11 -9.93 0.49
N TRP A 256 10.88 -9.72 0.01
CA TRP A 256 9.68 -9.78 0.84
C TRP A 256 9.21 -11.19 1.20
N LYS A 257 9.42 -12.17 0.32
CA LYS A 257 8.83 -13.52 0.48
C LYS A 257 9.78 -14.59 0.95
N SER A 258 11.03 -14.55 0.50
CA SER A 258 11.98 -15.60 0.84
C SER A 258 12.36 -15.51 2.32
N THR A 259 12.56 -16.65 2.96
CA THR A 259 13.25 -16.74 4.26
C THR A 259 14.67 -17.25 4.10
N GLU A 260 15.06 -17.69 2.91
CA GLU A 260 16.37 -18.26 2.60
C GLU A 260 17.39 -17.13 2.38
N SER A 261 18.48 -17.15 3.18
CA SER A 261 19.49 -16.10 3.19
C SER A 261 20.26 -15.98 1.86
N ASP A 262 20.59 -17.09 1.21
CA ASP A 262 21.30 -17.08 -0.08
C ASP A 262 20.47 -16.44 -1.20
N VAL A 263 19.17 -16.76 -1.26
CA VAL A 263 18.25 -16.18 -2.25
C VAL A 263 18.06 -14.68 -1.99
N LYS A 264 18.01 -14.23 -0.73
CA LYS A 264 17.99 -12.81 -0.39
C LYS A 264 19.28 -12.09 -0.77
N SER A 265 20.43 -12.74 -0.57
CA SER A 265 21.73 -12.19 -0.95
C SER A 265 21.76 -11.90 -2.45
N LEU A 266 21.27 -12.85 -3.24
CA LEU A 266 21.17 -12.69 -4.68
C LEU A 266 20.17 -11.59 -5.10
N ALA A 267 19.08 -11.40 -4.34
CA ALA A 267 18.12 -10.33 -4.60
C ALA A 267 18.71 -8.94 -4.29
N TYR A 268 19.53 -8.81 -3.25
CA TYR A 268 20.28 -7.56 -3.02
C TYR A 268 21.32 -7.30 -4.11
N TYR A 269 21.99 -8.35 -4.61
CA TYR A 269 22.84 -8.20 -5.80
C TYR A 269 22.03 -7.74 -7.03
N ALA A 270 20.84 -8.31 -7.27
CA ALA A 270 19.93 -7.84 -8.31
C ALA A 270 19.57 -6.35 -8.16
N LYS A 271 19.33 -5.87 -6.94
CA LYS A 271 19.10 -4.44 -6.66
C LYS A 271 20.34 -3.56 -6.92
N SER A 272 21.54 -4.10 -6.74
CA SER A 272 22.77 -3.33 -7.00
C SER A 272 22.99 -3.08 -8.49
N ILE A 273 22.72 -4.07 -9.36
CA ILE A 273 22.93 -3.91 -10.81
C ILE A 273 21.91 -2.97 -11.47
N THR A 274 20.81 -2.66 -10.79
CA THR A 274 19.75 -1.75 -11.24
C THR A 274 19.70 -0.43 -10.47
N ALA A 275 20.67 -0.17 -9.59
CA ALA A 275 20.74 1.06 -8.82
C ALA A 275 20.90 2.28 -9.73
N GLU A 276 20.25 3.40 -9.38
CA GLU A 276 20.33 4.64 -10.17
C GLU A 276 21.65 5.40 -9.94
N ASP A 277 22.30 5.16 -8.79
CA ASP A 277 23.56 5.78 -8.41
C ASP A 277 24.53 4.84 -7.65
N ASP A 278 25.82 5.21 -7.68
CA ASP A 278 26.92 4.44 -7.06
C ASP A 278 26.76 4.26 -5.54
N ALA A 279 26.08 5.19 -4.86
CA ALA A 279 25.93 5.13 -3.41
C ALA A 279 24.89 4.08 -3.03
N GLU A 280 23.78 4.02 -3.76
CA GLU A 280 22.74 3.00 -3.63
C GLU A 280 23.29 1.61 -4.03
N GLU A 281 24.06 1.53 -5.12
CA GLU A 281 24.75 0.31 -5.52
C GLU A 281 25.62 -0.25 -4.39
N ALA A 282 26.48 0.59 -3.81
CA ALA A 282 27.38 0.19 -2.72
C ALA A 282 26.62 -0.29 -1.47
N ILE A 283 25.47 0.32 -1.16
CA ILE A 283 24.62 -0.12 -0.05
C ILE A 283 24.08 -1.53 -0.32
N TYR A 284 23.57 -1.78 -1.53
CA TYR A 284 22.99 -3.08 -1.87
C TYR A 284 24.05 -4.19 -1.96
N LEU A 285 25.22 -3.92 -2.54
CA LEU A 285 26.35 -4.85 -2.55
C LEU A 285 26.77 -5.24 -1.13
N LYS A 286 26.85 -4.26 -0.22
CA LYS A 286 27.14 -4.53 1.19
C LYS A 286 26.03 -5.36 1.84
N GLN A 287 24.77 -5.01 1.60
CA GLN A 287 23.62 -5.68 2.19
C GLN A 287 23.49 -7.14 1.73
N ALA A 288 23.94 -7.46 0.51
CA ALA A 288 23.98 -8.83 -0.01
C ALA A 288 24.83 -9.79 0.84
N CYS A 289 25.80 -9.27 1.62
CA CYS A 289 26.67 -10.08 2.48
C CYS A 289 26.34 -9.98 3.98
N VAL A 290 25.33 -9.22 4.40
CA VAL A 290 25.01 -9.03 5.82
C VAL A 290 24.32 -10.27 6.40
N GLY A 291 24.97 -10.93 7.36
CA GLY A 291 24.40 -12.05 8.11
C GLY A 291 24.26 -13.34 7.29
N VAL A 292 25.06 -13.46 6.23
CA VAL A 292 25.10 -14.63 5.33
C VAL A 292 26.53 -15.17 5.29
N ASP A 293 26.68 -16.48 5.07
CA ASP A 293 27.98 -17.09 4.83
C ASP A 293 28.66 -16.42 3.62
N GLU A 294 29.94 -16.07 3.74
CA GLU A 294 30.74 -15.53 2.62
C GLU A 294 30.78 -16.48 1.42
N ARG A 295 30.50 -17.77 1.64
CA ARG A 295 30.38 -18.78 0.58
C ARG A 295 29.03 -18.81 -0.12
N ALA A 296 28.03 -18.07 0.38
CA ALA A 296 26.74 -17.96 -0.28
C ALA A 296 26.90 -17.31 -1.65
N TRP A 297 26.20 -17.85 -2.64
CA TRP A 297 26.39 -17.47 -4.03
C TRP A 297 26.11 -15.98 -4.26
N GLY A 298 25.03 -15.46 -3.68
CA GLY A 298 24.71 -14.03 -3.82
C GLY A 298 25.77 -13.09 -3.23
N CYS A 299 26.38 -13.46 -2.09
CA CYS A 299 27.44 -12.67 -1.48
C CYS A 299 28.76 -12.77 -2.25
N GLN A 300 29.10 -13.95 -2.79
CA GLN A 300 30.28 -14.12 -3.64
C GLN A 300 30.22 -13.23 -4.88
N VAL A 301 29.06 -13.20 -5.56
CA VAL A 301 28.85 -12.36 -6.73
C VAL A 301 28.98 -10.89 -6.33
N ALA A 302 28.24 -10.43 -5.32
CA ALA A 302 28.31 -9.04 -4.86
C ALA A 302 29.74 -8.61 -4.46
N SER A 303 30.47 -9.48 -3.77
CA SER A 303 31.86 -9.21 -3.36
C SER A 303 32.81 -9.08 -4.54
N ALA A 304 32.59 -9.82 -5.63
CA ALA A 304 33.41 -9.76 -6.84
C ALA A 304 33.22 -8.46 -7.62
N PHE A 305 32.01 -7.89 -7.60
CA PHE A 305 31.70 -6.62 -8.25
C PHE A 305 32.03 -5.40 -7.37
N SER A 306 32.13 -5.58 -6.04
CA SER A 306 32.58 -4.51 -5.14
C SER A 306 34.09 -4.26 -5.18
N ASP A 307 34.89 -5.22 -5.65
CA ASP A 307 36.36 -5.14 -5.67
C ASP A 307 36.92 -5.80 -6.94
N SER A 308 37.50 -4.98 -7.82
CA SER A 308 38.04 -5.43 -9.11
C SER A 308 39.11 -6.50 -8.99
N ASP A 309 39.88 -6.51 -7.88
CA ASP A 309 40.94 -7.50 -7.67
C ASP A 309 40.35 -8.90 -7.40
N ARG A 310 39.12 -8.96 -6.89
CA ARG A 310 38.41 -10.20 -6.58
C ARG A 310 37.70 -10.79 -7.80
N LEU A 311 37.54 -10.02 -8.87
CA LEU A 311 36.85 -10.46 -10.08
C LEU A 311 37.56 -11.65 -10.75
N GLN A 312 38.90 -11.65 -10.76
CA GLN A 312 39.70 -12.73 -11.31
C GLN A 312 39.57 -14.02 -10.47
N GLU A 313 39.60 -13.89 -9.14
CA GLU A 313 39.40 -15.00 -8.20
C GLU A 313 37.99 -15.60 -8.36
N PHE A 314 36.99 -14.75 -8.50
CA PHE A 314 35.62 -15.15 -8.75
C PHE A 314 35.46 -15.89 -10.09
N TYR A 315 36.10 -15.42 -11.16
CA TYR A 315 36.11 -16.12 -12.45
C TYR A 315 36.76 -17.52 -12.36
N GLN A 316 37.85 -17.66 -11.61
CA GLN A 316 38.46 -18.98 -11.35
C GLN A 316 37.53 -19.90 -10.56
N THR A 317 36.88 -19.36 -9.53
CA THR A 317 35.87 -20.08 -8.74
C THR A 317 34.72 -20.56 -9.62
N LEU A 318 34.19 -19.69 -10.48
CA LEU A 318 33.17 -20.02 -11.48
C LEU A 318 33.60 -21.18 -12.39
N ASN A 319 34.86 -21.23 -12.82
CA ASN A 319 35.37 -22.31 -13.68
C ASN A 319 35.59 -23.63 -12.93
N SER A 320 35.88 -23.58 -11.63
CA SER A 320 36.10 -24.77 -10.80
C SER A 320 34.81 -25.46 -10.34
N ASN A 321 33.69 -24.72 -10.28
CA ASN A 321 32.44 -25.23 -9.74
C ASN A 321 31.63 -26.03 -10.79
N THR A 322 31.12 -27.20 -10.39
CA THR A 322 30.31 -28.09 -11.25
C THR A 322 28.82 -27.78 -11.21
N ASP A 323 28.35 -27.00 -10.24
CA ASP A 323 26.94 -26.62 -10.14
C ASP A 323 26.61 -25.56 -11.19
N GLU A 324 25.97 -26.01 -12.26
CA GLU A 324 25.58 -25.20 -13.40
C GLU A 324 24.15 -24.68 -13.23
N ASN A 325 24.02 -23.35 -13.30
CA ASN A 325 22.74 -22.68 -13.53
C ASN A 325 22.95 -21.61 -14.61
N PHE A 326 21.84 -21.10 -15.16
CA PHE A 326 21.92 -20.16 -16.28
C PHE A 326 22.71 -18.89 -15.92
N LEU A 327 22.53 -18.36 -14.70
CA LEU A 327 23.26 -17.17 -14.24
C LEU A 327 24.76 -17.40 -14.18
N ARG A 328 25.21 -18.53 -13.64
CA ARG A 328 26.64 -18.89 -13.58
C ARG A 328 27.23 -19.08 -14.95
N SER A 329 26.53 -19.76 -15.86
CA SER A 329 26.97 -19.91 -17.25
C SER A 329 27.06 -18.56 -17.96
N THR A 330 26.11 -17.66 -17.70
CA THR A 330 26.11 -16.30 -18.27
C THR A 330 27.26 -15.47 -17.73
N LEU A 331 27.44 -15.40 -16.42
CA LEU A 331 28.57 -14.70 -15.79
C LEU A 331 29.91 -15.27 -16.24
N ARG A 332 30.04 -16.59 -16.38
CA ARG A 332 31.28 -17.22 -16.87
C ARG A 332 31.58 -16.82 -18.32
N TYR A 333 30.57 -16.71 -19.16
CA TYR A 333 30.73 -16.23 -20.54
C TYR A 333 31.10 -14.74 -20.55
N GLU A 334 30.30 -13.88 -19.92
CA GLU A 334 30.47 -12.42 -19.93
C GLU A 334 31.77 -11.97 -19.25
N LEU A 335 32.11 -12.52 -18.09
CA LEU A 335 33.39 -12.21 -17.42
C LEU A 335 34.57 -12.74 -18.23
N GLY A 336 34.41 -13.87 -18.92
CA GLY A 336 35.43 -14.37 -19.85
C GLY A 336 35.70 -13.40 -21.00
N LEU A 337 34.68 -12.70 -21.51
CA LEU A 337 34.83 -11.63 -22.50
C LEU A 337 35.51 -10.41 -21.90
N LEU A 338 35.07 -9.98 -20.71
CA LEU A 338 35.62 -8.82 -20.01
C LEU A 338 37.12 -8.98 -19.69
N LEU A 339 37.54 -10.19 -19.31
CA LEU A 339 38.90 -10.54 -18.91
C LEU A 339 39.80 -11.02 -20.07
N ASP A 340 39.34 -10.90 -21.33
CA ASP A 340 40.01 -11.33 -22.56
C ASP A 340 40.48 -12.81 -22.53
N GLN A 341 39.70 -13.69 -21.91
CA GLN A 341 39.98 -15.12 -21.79
C GLN A 341 39.43 -15.89 -23.01
N GLY A 342 39.84 -15.47 -24.21
CA GLY A 342 39.26 -15.89 -25.48
C GLY A 342 39.26 -17.41 -25.75
N GLU A 343 40.20 -18.17 -25.15
CA GLU A 343 40.31 -19.62 -25.33
C GLU A 343 39.07 -20.38 -24.83
N PHE A 344 38.35 -19.84 -23.84
CA PHE A 344 37.18 -20.50 -23.25
C PHE A 344 35.84 -20.01 -23.81
N ARG A 345 35.84 -18.97 -24.65
CA ARG A 345 34.62 -18.34 -25.16
C ARG A 345 33.67 -19.34 -25.82
N GLN A 346 34.20 -20.22 -26.66
CA GLN A 346 33.39 -21.23 -27.35
C GLN A 346 32.86 -22.29 -26.39
N ALA A 347 33.68 -22.75 -25.44
CA ALA A 347 33.27 -23.75 -24.46
C ALA A 347 32.16 -23.23 -23.53
N HIS A 348 32.28 -21.97 -23.07
CA HIS A 348 31.26 -21.33 -22.23
C HIS A 348 29.97 -21.07 -23.01
N PHE A 349 30.07 -20.68 -24.28
CA PHE A 349 28.88 -20.50 -25.12
C PHE A 349 28.12 -21.81 -25.39
N GLU A 350 28.83 -22.95 -25.57
CA GLU A 350 28.15 -24.25 -25.70
C GLU A 350 27.38 -24.62 -24.42
N LYS A 351 27.88 -24.25 -23.23
CA LYS A 351 27.13 -24.45 -21.98
C LYS A 351 25.85 -23.62 -21.94
N LEU A 352 25.86 -22.38 -22.45
CA LEU A 352 24.64 -21.56 -22.52
C LEU A 352 23.55 -22.19 -23.40
N LYS A 353 23.93 -22.96 -24.43
CA LYS A 353 22.97 -23.67 -25.29
C LYS A 353 22.18 -24.76 -24.56
N SER A 354 22.66 -25.28 -23.43
CA SER A 354 21.87 -26.28 -22.68
C SER A 354 20.61 -25.70 -22.04
N PHE A 355 20.47 -24.37 -22.02
CA PHE A 355 19.31 -23.64 -21.52
C PHE A 355 18.41 -23.13 -22.67
N ASP A 356 18.55 -23.69 -23.88
CA ASP A 356 17.78 -23.27 -25.05
C ASP A 356 16.30 -23.70 -25.00
N ASP A 357 15.85 -24.43 -23.99
CA ASP A 357 14.45 -24.77 -23.76
C ASP A 357 13.60 -23.52 -23.47
N GLN A 358 14.21 -22.46 -22.96
CA GLN A 358 13.53 -21.21 -22.63
C GLN A 358 13.54 -20.23 -23.82
N LYS A 359 12.35 -19.76 -24.22
CA LYS A 359 12.17 -18.86 -25.38
C LYS A 359 13.04 -17.61 -25.31
N ILE A 360 13.19 -17.02 -24.13
CA ILE A 360 13.98 -15.80 -23.94
C ILE A 360 15.49 -16.06 -24.06
N VAL A 361 15.97 -17.20 -23.57
CA VAL A 361 17.37 -17.62 -23.72
C VAL A 361 17.70 -17.87 -25.20
N LYS A 362 16.79 -18.47 -25.97
CA LYS A 362 16.98 -18.61 -27.44
C LYS A 362 17.21 -17.27 -28.13
N LYS A 363 16.50 -16.21 -27.74
CA LYS A 363 16.69 -14.87 -28.32
C LYS A 363 18.09 -14.33 -28.02
N TYR A 364 18.54 -14.49 -26.79
CA TYR A 364 19.90 -14.14 -26.38
C TYR A 364 20.95 -14.92 -27.20
N LEU A 365 20.84 -16.24 -27.27
CA LEU A 365 21.76 -17.09 -28.05
C LEU A 365 21.82 -16.68 -29.54
N ILE A 366 20.68 -16.34 -30.14
CA ILE A 366 20.64 -15.85 -31.53
C ILE A 366 21.34 -14.50 -31.65
N SER A 367 21.09 -13.56 -30.73
CA SER A 367 21.72 -12.23 -30.77
C SER A 367 23.24 -12.33 -30.71
N GLU A 368 23.78 -13.18 -29.85
CA GLU A 368 25.22 -13.46 -29.74
C GLU A 368 25.79 -14.08 -31.03
N LEU A 369 25.08 -15.06 -31.62
CA LEU A 369 25.50 -15.67 -32.88
C LEU A 369 25.51 -14.65 -34.03
N MET A 370 24.56 -13.72 -34.05
CA MET A 370 24.50 -12.66 -35.06
C MET A 370 25.64 -11.66 -34.89
N LEU A 371 25.94 -11.22 -33.66
CA LEU A 371 27.08 -10.35 -33.35
C LEU A 371 28.40 -10.99 -33.77
N LYS A 372 28.64 -12.25 -33.38
CA LYS A 372 29.83 -13.01 -33.76
C LYS A 372 30.00 -13.14 -35.27
N ASN A 373 28.89 -13.35 -35.99
CA ASN A 373 28.91 -13.41 -37.45
C ASN A 373 29.21 -12.04 -38.08
N SER A 374 28.72 -10.94 -37.50
CA SER A 374 29.02 -9.58 -37.95
C SER A 374 30.49 -9.22 -37.73
N GLU A 375 31.05 -9.50 -36.56
CA GLU A 375 32.48 -9.30 -36.24
C GLU A 375 33.37 -10.09 -37.21
N ARG A 376 33.03 -11.37 -37.45
CA ARG A 376 33.74 -12.21 -38.42
C ARG A 376 33.63 -11.70 -39.84
N GLN A 377 32.48 -11.15 -40.26
CA GLN A 377 32.33 -10.55 -41.59
C GLN A 377 33.18 -9.29 -41.74
N ASN A 378 33.34 -8.50 -40.68
CA ASN A 378 34.21 -7.33 -40.67
C ASN A 378 35.70 -7.72 -40.69
N GLN A 379 36.09 -8.80 -39.99
CA GLN A 379 37.46 -9.34 -40.02
C GLN A 379 37.80 -10.06 -41.33
N ASN A 380 36.82 -10.74 -41.95
CA ASN A 380 36.98 -11.49 -43.21
C ASN A 380 36.72 -10.65 -44.47
N ARG A 381 36.79 -9.33 -44.41
CA ARG A 381 37.01 -8.49 -45.61
C ARG A 381 38.46 -8.64 -46.11
N GLN A 382 38.89 -9.89 -46.29
CA GLN A 382 40.05 -10.28 -47.08
C GLN A 382 39.56 -10.78 -48.45
N PRO A 383 40.36 -10.66 -49.51
CA PRO A 383 39.94 -10.94 -50.89
C PRO A 383 39.42 -12.38 -51.05
N ALA A 384 38.51 -12.55 -52.02
CA ALA A 384 37.61 -13.69 -52.25
C ALA A 384 38.25 -15.07 -52.50
N SER A 385 39.52 -15.29 -52.14
CA SER A 385 40.25 -16.54 -52.39
C SER A 385 40.42 -17.44 -51.16
N ALA A 386 39.84 -17.10 -50.01
CA ALA A 386 39.95 -17.92 -48.79
C ALA A 386 38.58 -18.44 -48.33
N GLU A 387 38.16 -19.58 -48.88
CA GLU A 387 36.95 -20.27 -48.47
C GLU A 387 37.29 -21.39 -47.47
N LYS A 388 36.84 -21.29 -46.21
CA LYS A 388 36.82 -22.44 -45.29
C LYS A 388 35.80 -22.32 -44.15
N LYS A 389 35.04 -23.41 -43.95
CA LYS A 389 34.16 -23.82 -42.83
C LYS A 389 33.21 -22.74 -42.26
N GLN A 390 32.05 -22.58 -42.92
CA GLN A 390 30.97 -21.66 -42.53
C GLN A 390 29.65 -22.33 -42.07
N SER A 391 29.50 -23.67 -42.09
CA SER A 391 28.18 -24.30 -42.00
C SER A 391 27.57 -24.40 -40.59
N VAL A 392 28.35 -24.72 -39.56
CA VAL A 392 27.77 -25.20 -38.27
C VAL A 392 27.06 -24.12 -37.44
N ASP A 393 27.67 -22.94 -37.27
CA ASP A 393 27.07 -21.85 -36.47
C ASP A 393 25.81 -21.26 -37.15
N ARG A 394 25.80 -21.23 -38.50
CA ARG A 394 24.68 -20.71 -39.29
C ARG A 394 23.47 -21.66 -39.28
N ASP A 395 23.73 -22.96 -39.38
CA ASP A 395 22.69 -23.99 -39.34
C ASP A 395 21.99 -24.02 -37.96
N TYR A 396 22.74 -23.81 -36.87
CA TYR A 396 22.15 -23.73 -35.52
C TYR A 396 21.30 -22.47 -35.32
N ALA A 397 21.78 -21.29 -35.73
CA ALA A 397 20.97 -20.05 -35.66
C ALA A 397 19.67 -20.16 -36.49
N GLN A 398 19.73 -20.77 -37.67
CA GLN A 398 18.54 -21.03 -38.51
C GLN A 398 17.60 -22.08 -37.91
N LYS A 399 18.11 -23.02 -37.09
CA LYS A 399 17.26 -23.95 -36.34
C LYS A 399 16.52 -23.21 -35.22
N LEU A 400 17.24 -22.42 -34.41
CA LEU A 400 16.61 -21.65 -33.32
C LEU A 400 15.56 -20.66 -33.83
N LEU A 401 15.81 -19.99 -34.96
CA LEU A 401 14.83 -19.09 -35.60
C LEU A 401 13.57 -19.79 -36.08
N ARG A 402 13.65 -21.08 -36.45
CA ARG A 402 12.47 -21.88 -36.85
C ARG A 402 11.65 -22.34 -35.65
N ASP A 403 12.27 -22.48 -34.49
CA ASP A 403 11.63 -22.94 -33.25
C ASP A 403 11.05 -21.79 -32.40
N LEU A 404 11.27 -20.52 -32.78
CA LEU A 404 10.77 -19.31 -32.10
C LEU A 404 9.41 -18.84 -32.62
#